data_AF-A0A286ET12-F1
#
_entry.id   AF-A0A286ET12-F1
#
_cell.length_a   1.000
_cell.length_b   1.000
_cell.length_c   1.000
_cell.angle_alpha   90.00
_cell.angle_beta   90.00
_cell.angle_gamma   90.00
#
_symmetry.space_group_name_H-M   'P 1'
#
loop_
_entity.id
_entity.type
_entity.pdbx_description
1 polymer ?
#
loop_
_entity_poly.entity_id
_entity_poly.type
_entity_poly.pdbx_seq_one_letter_code
_entity_poly.pdbx_strand_id
1 'polypeptide(L)'
;MFASANRCLWQTGRMRLLGVAAATGVVVTIAAGAAVVIGMTSGGPTVSGKDDFAMPSTAAASLSLGYSASPAQTASPRVSPRLTPSASAGPKATAVPPAPQAVSPTSAPPKSPVSASKPAATAKPKPAAPAAGSGLPLRFSTGNATRVITVVARSTGSTTATLQAWNKAAGGGWIRYGAAVTAHIGSQGMTTAPSESKSATPIGSYTLTTSFGWRSNPGTALPYRLTNANSWWVSDPSSSKYNTYQSCAPGASCGFNQHLSEHLRGVSVYPYAVVINYNTGPIVPGAGSAIFLHVTDGKATAGCVAIPQAKLVTLMKWLTPAAHPRIIIGTG
;
A
#
# COMPACT_ATOMS: atom_id res chain seq x y z
N MET A 1 24.01 16.11 -6.34
CA MET A 1 24.01 15.07 -7.41
C MET A 1 22.97 14.03 -7.06
N PHE A 2 22.12 13.65 -8.01
CA PHE A 2 20.89 12.89 -7.75
C PHE A 2 21.15 11.38 -7.56
N ALA A 3 20.50 10.79 -6.56
CA ALA A 3 20.32 9.35 -6.45
C ALA A 3 18.82 9.08 -6.25
N SER A 4 18.16 8.58 -7.29
CA SER A 4 16.73 8.29 -7.30
C SER A 4 16.47 6.86 -7.77
N ALA A 5 15.42 6.24 -7.23
CA ALA A 5 14.67 5.12 -7.79
C ALA A 5 15.46 3.92 -8.36
N ASN A 6 15.81 2.96 -7.49
CA ASN A 6 15.70 1.51 -7.78
C ASN A 6 16.07 0.66 -6.54
N ARG A 7 15.12 0.47 -5.61
CA ARG A 7 15.24 -0.51 -4.51
C ARG A 7 13.95 -1.26 -4.21
N CYS A 8 13.43 -2.00 -5.19
CA CYS A 8 12.51 -3.11 -4.95
C CYS A 8 12.80 -4.33 -5.86
N LEU A 9 14.08 -4.64 -6.03
CA LEU A 9 14.61 -5.92 -6.49
C LEU A 9 15.95 -6.18 -5.77
N TRP A 10 16.43 -7.42 -5.83
CA TRP A 10 17.62 -7.97 -5.13
C TRP A 10 17.41 -8.41 -3.68
N GLN A 11 16.98 -9.67 -3.53
CA GLN A 11 17.41 -10.48 -2.39
C GLN A 11 17.52 -11.98 -2.74
N THR A 12 18.36 -12.32 -3.71
CA THR A 12 18.95 -13.65 -3.93
C THR A 12 20.23 -13.50 -4.75
N GLY A 13 21.35 -14.08 -4.32
CA GLY A 13 22.60 -14.07 -5.10
C GLY A 13 23.86 -13.78 -4.26
N ARG A 14 24.30 -14.75 -3.45
CA ARG A 14 25.70 -14.79 -3.00
C ARG A 14 26.55 -15.33 -4.15
N MET A 15 27.54 -14.58 -4.60
CA MET A 15 28.72 -15.16 -5.24
C MET A 15 29.97 -14.49 -4.69
N ARG A 16 30.81 -15.30 -4.02
CA ARG A 16 32.21 -14.96 -3.79
C ARG A 16 32.93 -15.14 -5.12
N LEU A 17 33.69 -14.15 -5.57
CA LEU A 17 34.75 -14.36 -6.54
C LEU A 17 36.09 -14.02 -5.87
N LEU A 18 37.01 -14.96 -5.88
CA LEU A 18 38.41 -14.71 -5.55
C LEU A 18 39.02 -13.92 -6.70
N GLY A 19 39.63 -12.76 -6.40
CA GLY A 19 40.54 -12.08 -7.32
C GLY A 19 41.95 -12.64 -7.14
N VAL A 20 42.35 -13.60 -7.97
CA VAL A 20 43.74 -14.02 -8.09
C VAL A 20 44.47 -13.00 -8.96
N ALA A 21 45.63 -12.51 -8.50
CA ALA A 21 46.46 -11.60 -9.27
C ALA A 21 47.13 -12.36 -10.43
N ALA A 22 47.00 -11.84 -11.65
CA ALA A 22 47.74 -12.28 -12.82
C ALA A 22 48.50 -11.09 -13.39
N ALA A 23 49.83 -11.13 -13.28
CA ALA A 23 50.70 -10.14 -13.88
C ALA A 23 50.99 -10.52 -15.34
N THR A 24 50.59 -9.68 -16.29
CA THR A 24 51.04 -9.75 -17.69
C THR A 24 52.01 -8.61 -17.97
N GLY A 25 53.30 -8.91 -17.96
CA GLY A 25 54.32 -7.97 -18.41
C GLY A 25 54.28 -7.84 -19.93
N VAL A 26 54.51 -6.62 -20.42
CA VAL A 26 54.82 -6.35 -21.83
C VAL A 26 56.20 -5.69 -21.85
N VAL A 27 57.16 -6.37 -22.47
CA VAL A 27 58.52 -5.85 -22.70
C VAL A 27 58.50 -5.02 -23.97
N VAL A 28 58.99 -3.78 -23.91
CA VAL A 28 59.27 -2.95 -25.09
C VAL A 28 60.67 -2.35 -24.98
N THR A 29 61.49 -2.69 -25.96
CA THR A 29 62.84 -2.21 -26.29
C THR A 29 62.92 -2.34 -27.83
N ILE A 30 63.48 -1.46 -28.65
CA ILE A 30 64.34 -0.25 -28.53
C ILE A 30 63.83 0.78 -29.61
N ALA A 31 64.27 2.04 -29.82
CA ALA A 31 65.37 2.88 -29.32
C ALA A 31 65.07 4.40 -29.53
N ALA A 32 66.07 5.23 -29.19
CA ALA A 32 66.40 6.54 -29.79
C ALA A 32 65.43 7.75 -29.68
N GLY A 33 65.77 8.67 -28.77
CA GLY A 33 66.18 10.00 -29.27
C GLY A 33 65.28 11.21 -29.04
N ALA A 34 64.94 11.56 -27.80
CA ALA A 34 64.91 12.96 -27.32
C ALA A 34 64.69 13.01 -25.80
N ALA A 35 65.59 13.67 -25.06
CA ALA A 35 65.38 13.97 -23.65
C ALA A 35 64.92 15.42 -23.48
N VAL A 36 63.80 15.64 -22.79
CA VAL A 36 63.45 16.93 -22.19
C VAL A 36 63.16 16.68 -20.72
N VAL A 37 64.04 17.19 -19.87
CA VAL A 37 63.89 17.27 -18.41
C VAL A 37 63.26 18.65 -18.07
N ILE A 38 62.91 18.85 -16.80
CA ILE A 38 62.30 20.03 -16.16
C ILE A 38 60.78 19.88 -16.05
N GLY A 39 60.16 19.93 -14.87
CA GLY A 39 60.71 20.06 -13.51
C GLY A 39 59.59 20.41 -12.54
N MET A 40 59.46 19.68 -11.43
CA MET A 40 58.46 20.01 -10.41
C MET A 40 58.96 21.12 -9.50
N THR A 41 58.19 22.19 -9.34
CA THR A 41 58.29 23.10 -8.18
C THR A 41 56.92 23.36 -7.57
N SER A 42 56.90 23.38 -6.24
CA SER A 42 55.73 23.58 -5.40
C SER A 42 55.59 25.04 -4.97
N GLY A 43 54.37 25.57 -4.92
CA GLY A 43 54.10 26.85 -4.24
C GLY A 43 52.68 27.37 -4.48
N GLY A 44 51.92 27.56 -3.39
CA GLY A 44 50.79 28.51 -3.39
C GLY A 44 51.31 29.96 -3.33
N PRO A 45 50.42 30.98 -3.30
CA PRO A 45 49.39 31.07 -2.26
C PRO A 45 48.00 31.57 -2.72
N THR A 46 47.09 31.68 -1.76
CA THR A 46 45.75 32.28 -1.86
C THR A 46 45.74 33.79 -1.65
N VAL A 47 44.97 34.53 -2.44
CA VAL A 47 44.24 35.80 -2.11
C VAL A 47 43.37 36.12 -3.35
N SER A 48 42.04 36.07 -3.27
CA SER A 48 41.11 37.13 -2.82
C SER A 48 41.10 38.36 -3.72
N GLY A 49 40.05 38.50 -4.53
CA GLY A 49 39.78 39.65 -5.40
C GLY A 49 38.50 39.42 -6.20
N LYS A 50 37.53 40.33 -6.08
CA LYS A 50 36.44 40.45 -7.05
C LYS A 50 36.98 41.19 -8.27
N ASP A 51 36.51 40.86 -9.46
CA ASP A 51 35.83 41.79 -10.38
C ASP A 51 35.48 41.07 -11.69
N ASP A 52 34.43 41.54 -12.37
CA ASP A 52 33.84 40.89 -13.54
C ASP A 52 34.75 40.90 -14.77
N PHE A 53 34.80 39.79 -15.51
CA PHE A 53 35.10 39.85 -16.95
C PHE A 53 34.40 38.75 -17.75
N ALA A 54 34.00 39.09 -18.98
CA ALA A 54 33.07 38.31 -19.80
C ALA A 54 33.69 37.05 -20.43
N MET A 55 32.85 36.01 -20.58
CA MET A 55 33.17 34.78 -21.34
C MET A 55 33.01 35.01 -22.85
N PRO A 56 34.02 34.71 -23.68
CA PRO A 56 33.81 34.53 -25.11
C PRO A 56 33.16 33.16 -25.40
N SER A 57 32.15 33.17 -26.27
CA SER A 57 31.46 31.96 -26.76
C SER A 57 32.34 31.16 -27.72
N THR A 58 32.43 29.84 -27.55
CA THR A 58 32.98 28.93 -28.56
C THR A 58 32.14 27.66 -28.76
N ALA A 59 31.56 27.59 -29.96
CA ALA A 59 31.30 26.41 -30.79
C ALA A 59 30.68 25.14 -30.15
N ALA A 60 29.42 24.90 -30.50
CA ALA A 60 28.83 23.57 -30.45
C ALA A 60 29.50 22.63 -31.48
N ALA A 61 29.80 21.39 -31.07
CA ALA A 61 30.18 20.30 -31.96
C ALA A 61 29.02 19.30 -32.06
N SER A 62 28.22 19.43 -33.12
CA SER A 62 27.11 18.52 -33.41
C SER A 62 27.61 17.21 -34.02
N LEU A 63 27.41 16.08 -33.33
CA LEU A 63 27.52 14.76 -33.97
C LEU A 63 26.18 14.38 -34.62
N SER A 64 26.13 14.45 -35.94
CA SER A 64 24.98 14.04 -36.75
C SER A 64 24.85 12.52 -36.79
N LEU A 65 23.67 12.00 -36.44
CA LEU A 65 23.31 10.60 -36.72
C LEU A 65 23.03 10.43 -38.21
N GLY A 66 23.76 9.53 -38.88
CA GLY A 66 23.44 9.09 -40.23
C GLY A 66 22.28 8.09 -40.21
N TYR A 67 21.11 8.49 -40.72
CA TYR A 67 19.96 7.60 -40.94
C TYR A 67 19.89 7.25 -42.43
N SER A 68 20.04 5.98 -42.77
CA SER A 68 19.81 5.48 -44.14
C SER A 68 18.54 4.66 -44.18
N ALA A 69 17.58 5.10 -45.01
CA ALA A 69 16.33 4.42 -45.27
C ALA A 69 16.28 3.96 -46.74
N SER A 70 15.75 2.76 -47.00
CA SER A 70 15.22 2.34 -48.29
C SER A 70 14.36 1.07 -48.17
N PRO A 71 13.46 0.77 -49.13
CA PRO A 71 12.12 0.30 -48.78
C PRO A 71 11.71 -1.03 -49.45
N ALA A 72 10.45 -1.42 -49.20
CA ALA A 72 9.47 -2.05 -50.12
C ALA A 72 8.70 -3.25 -49.52
N GLN A 73 7.35 -3.13 -49.53
CA GLN A 73 6.35 -4.09 -50.08
C GLN A 73 6.29 -5.53 -49.47
N THR A 74 5.15 -6.25 -49.38
CA THR A 74 3.83 -6.14 -50.05
C THR A 74 2.73 -6.89 -49.26
N ALA A 75 1.46 -6.58 -49.54
CA ALA A 75 0.26 -7.45 -49.52
C ALA A 75 -0.22 -8.17 -48.22
N SER A 76 -1.54 -8.05 -47.98
CA SER A 76 -2.34 -8.98 -47.15
C SER A 76 -2.84 -10.18 -47.98
N PRO A 77 -3.48 -11.20 -47.36
CA PRO A 77 -4.94 -11.15 -47.37
C PRO A 77 -5.65 -11.61 -46.07
N ARG A 78 -6.92 -11.18 -46.01
CA ARG A 78 -7.97 -11.55 -45.04
C ARG A 78 -8.40 -13.01 -45.22
N VAL A 79 -8.51 -13.77 -44.13
CA VAL A 79 -9.44 -14.93 -44.01
C VAL A 79 -10.12 -14.91 -42.64
N SER A 80 -11.43 -15.10 -42.64
CA SER A 80 -12.22 -15.45 -41.45
C SER A 80 -12.97 -16.74 -41.74
N PRO A 81 -13.21 -17.60 -40.74
CA PRO A 81 -14.40 -18.44 -40.75
C PRO A 81 -15.35 -18.08 -39.60
N ARG A 82 -16.60 -17.89 -40.00
CA ARG A 82 -17.79 -17.82 -39.15
C ARG A 82 -18.14 -19.24 -38.71
N LEU A 83 -18.36 -19.47 -37.42
CA LEU A 83 -19.12 -20.63 -36.94
C LEU A 83 -20.28 -20.19 -36.05
N THR A 84 -21.37 -20.94 -36.16
CA THR A 84 -22.72 -20.58 -35.74
C THR A 84 -23.02 -20.91 -34.27
N PRO A 85 -23.97 -20.22 -33.63
CA PRO A 85 -24.44 -20.60 -32.30
C PRO A 85 -25.30 -21.87 -32.38
N SER A 86 -25.03 -22.83 -31.49
CA SER A 86 -25.94 -23.95 -31.25
C SER A 86 -26.89 -23.60 -30.11
N ALA A 87 -28.17 -23.52 -30.41
CA ALA A 87 -29.23 -23.39 -29.41
C ALA A 87 -29.88 -24.76 -29.18
N SER A 88 -30.14 -25.13 -27.92
CA SER A 88 -31.06 -26.23 -27.62
C SER A 88 -31.81 -25.97 -26.31
N ALA A 89 -33.10 -25.69 -26.48
CA ALA A 89 -34.23 -26.19 -25.71
C ALA A 89 -34.07 -26.53 -24.20
N GLY A 90 -34.83 -25.82 -23.36
CA GLY A 90 -35.56 -26.49 -22.26
C GLY A 90 -36.82 -27.20 -22.81
N PRO A 91 -37.83 -27.59 -21.99
CA PRO A 91 -37.99 -27.34 -20.56
C PRO A 91 -38.38 -28.59 -19.73
N LYS A 92 -38.41 -28.46 -18.40
CA LYS A 92 -39.57 -28.93 -17.62
C LYS A 92 -39.64 -28.31 -16.23
N ALA A 93 -40.77 -27.68 -15.94
CA ALA A 93 -41.17 -27.37 -14.58
C ALA A 93 -41.76 -28.62 -13.92
N THR A 94 -41.56 -28.78 -12.61
CA THR A 94 -42.25 -29.78 -11.80
C THR A 94 -43.04 -29.06 -10.71
N ALA A 95 -44.30 -29.45 -10.53
CA ALA A 95 -45.29 -28.66 -9.80
C ALA A 95 -45.17 -28.77 -8.28
N VAL A 96 -45.65 -27.72 -7.61
CA VAL A 96 -45.87 -27.64 -6.15
C VAL A 96 -47.18 -28.35 -5.77
N PRO A 97 -47.21 -29.26 -4.78
CA PRO A 97 -48.44 -29.72 -4.14
C PRO A 97 -48.93 -28.75 -3.04
N PRO A 98 -50.24 -28.66 -2.77
CA PRO A 98 -50.82 -27.59 -1.95
C PRO A 98 -50.83 -27.88 -0.43
N ALA A 99 -51.03 -26.81 0.36
CA ALA A 99 -51.25 -26.87 1.80
C ALA A 99 -52.70 -27.29 2.16
N PRO A 100 -52.93 -28.08 3.22
CA PRO A 100 -54.24 -28.26 3.83
C PRO A 100 -54.64 -27.05 4.69
N GLN A 101 -55.92 -26.69 4.65
CA GLN A 101 -56.49 -25.57 5.41
C GLN A 101 -56.91 -25.97 6.84
N ALA A 102 -57.27 -24.96 7.63
CA ALA A 102 -57.68 -25.08 9.02
C ALA A 102 -58.99 -25.87 9.22
N VAL A 103 -59.10 -26.51 10.39
CA VAL A 103 -60.36 -27.06 10.92
C VAL A 103 -60.58 -26.63 12.37
N SER A 104 -61.76 -26.06 12.60
CA SER A 104 -62.45 -25.75 13.86
C SER A 104 -63.85 -25.25 13.46
N PRO A 105 -64.93 -25.35 14.27
CA PRO A 105 -64.96 -25.61 15.71
C PRO A 105 -65.93 -26.73 16.15
N THR A 106 -65.91 -27.08 17.45
CA THR A 106 -67.09 -27.59 18.18
C THR A 106 -67.05 -27.06 19.62
N SER A 107 -68.20 -26.65 20.15
CA SER A 107 -68.37 -25.93 21.42
C SER A 107 -69.17 -26.74 22.45
N ALA A 108 -68.84 -26.56 23.74
CA ALA A 108 -69.69 -26.95 24.88
C ALA A 108 -69.40 -26.01 26.08
N PRO A 109 -70.36 -25.78 27.01
CA PRO A 109 -70.43 -24.51 27.77
C PRO A 109 -70.16 -24.71 29.29
N PRO A 110 -70.55 -23.79 30.22
CA PRO A 110 -69.55 -23.06 31.01
C PRO A 110 -69.51 -23.44 32.50
N LYS A 111 -68.43 -23.07 33.19
CA LYS A 111 -68.36 -23.00 34.66
C LYS A 111 -67.83 -21.64 35.10
N SER A 112 -68.67 -20.85 35.74
CA SER A 112 -68.32 -19.59 36.43
C SER A 112 -67.83 -19.90 37.87
N PRO A 113 -67.28 -18.93 38.61
CA PRO A 113 -65.86 -18.63 38.54
C PRO A 113 -65.15 -18.91 39.87
N VAL A 114 -63.95 -19.49 39.82
CA VAL A 114 -63.06 -19.55 40.99
C VAL A 114 -62.25 -18.26 41.04
N SER A 115 -62.22 -17.58 42.19
CA SER A 115 -61.43 -16.35 42.40
C SER A 115 -59.95 -16.61 42.17
N ALA A 116 -59.44 -16.21 41.00
CA ALA A 116 -58.03 -16.24 40.70
C ALA A 116 -57.36 -14.94 41.19
N SER A 117 -56.50 -15.06 42.20
CA SER A 117 -55.70 -13.96 42.71
C SER A 117 -54.90 -13.28 41.58
N LYS A 118 -55.01 -11.95 41.49
CA LYS A 118 -54.29 -11.10 40.54
C LYS A 118 -52.81 -11.50 40.44
N PRO A 119 -52.31 -11.91 39.26
CA PRO A 119 -50.89 -12.19 39.09
C PRO A 119 -50.06 -10.96 39.47
N ALA A 120 -49.13 -11.12 40.41
CA ALA A 120 -48.16 -10.09 40.70
C ALA A 120 -47.34 -9.83 39.42
N ALA A 121 -47.29 -8.58 38.97
CA ALA A 121 -46.55 -8.22 37.77
C ALA A 121 -45.07 -8.52 37.99
N THR A 122 -44.55 -9.54 37.30
CA THR A 122 -43.13 -9.86 37.30
C THR A 122 -42.37 -8.67 36.72
N ALA A 123 -41.61 -8.00 37.57
CA ALA A 123 -40.79 -6.86 37.17
C ALA A 123 -39.85 -7.31 36.03
N LYS A 124 -40.00 -6.70 34.86
CA LYS A 124 -39.18 -6.96 33.68
C LYS A 124 -37.69 -6.80 34.09
N PRO A 125 -36.82 -7.78 33.83
CA PRO A 125 -35.42 -7.70 34.27
C PRO A 125 -34.78 -6.39 33.80
N LYS A 126 -34.19 -5.64 34.75
CA LYS A 126 -33.44 -4.42 34.45
C LYS A 126 -32.39 -4.77 33.38
N PRO A 127 -32.34 -4.07 32.23
CA PRO A 127 -31.35 -4.35 31.21
C PRO A 127 -29.95 -4.37 31.82
N ALA A 128 -29.22 -5.47 31.62
CA ALA A 128 -27.86 -5.60 32.12
C ALA A 128 -27.01 -4.45 31.56
N ALA A 129 -26.21 -3.81 32.41
CA ALA A 129 -25.34 -2.73 31.99
C ALA A 129 -24.41 -3.24 30.88
N PRO A 130 -24.22 -2.49 29.76
CA PRO A 130 -23.41 -2.97 28.66
C PRO A 130 -21.97 -3.26 29.11
N ALA A 131 -21.41 -4.38 28.67
CA ALA A 131 -20.07 -4.79 29.07
C ALA A 131 -19.02 -3.72 28.71
N ALA A 132 -18.15 -3.41 29.67
CA ALA A 132 -17.02 -2.50 29.48
C ALA A 132 -15.84 -3.22 28.81
N GLY A 133 -15.10 -2.49 27.98
CA GLY A 133 -13.85 -2.93 27.36
C GLY A 133 -12.61 -2.37 28.05
N SER A 134 -11.42 -2.82 27.64
CA SER A 134 -10.15 -2.32 28.16
C SER A 134 -9.71 -1.01 27.48
N GLY A 135 -8.68 -0.36 28.03
CA GLY A 135 -7.96 0.69 27.30
C GLY A 135 -7.21 0.15 26.07
N LEU A 136 -6.95 1.02 25.10
CA LEU A 136 -5.99 0.73 24.02
C LEU A 136 -4.55 0.85 24.54
N PRO A 137 -3.58 0.08 23.99
CA PRO A 137 -2.17 0.15 24.38
C PRO A 137 -1.49 1.48 24.02
N LEU A 138 -1.99 2.20 23.01
CA LEU A 138 -1.40 3.46 22.52
C LEU A 138 -2.29 4.65 22.83
N ARG A 139 -1.68 5.76 23.29
CA ARG A 139 -2.36 6.98 23.77
C ARG A 139 -2.56 8.03 22.67
N PHE A 140 -3.16 7.64 21.54
CA PHE A 140 -3.56 8.58 20.48
C PHE A 140 -5.07 8.77 20.43
N SER A 141 -5.51 9.91 19.90
CA SER A 141 -6.94 10.16 19.66
C SER A 141 -7.54 9.12 18.71
N THR A 142 -8.69 8.59 19.10
CA THR A 142 -9.53 7.70 18.29
C THR A 142 -10.60 8.47 17.52
N GLY A 143 -10.78 9.77 17.79
CA GLY A 143 -11.87 10.57 17.22
C GLY A 143 -13.24 9.93 17.45
N ASN A 144 -14.04 9.86 16.39
CA ASN A 144 -15.34 9.20 16.36
C ASN A 144 -15.27 7.69 15.99
N ALA A 145 -14.09 7.08 15.95
CA ALA A 145 -13.93 5.67 15.59
C ALA A 145 -14.70 4.74 16.53
N THR A 146 -15.37 3.74 15.97
CA THR A 146 -15.91 2.57 16.68
C THR A 146 -15.15 1.29 16.33
N ARG A 147 -14.25 1.34 15.32
CA ARG A 147 -13.30 0.27 14.96
C ARG A 147 -11.88 0.83 14.89
N VAL A 148 -10.94 0.22 15.61
CA VAL A 148 -9.54 0.66 15.66
C VAL A 148 -8.62 -0.53 15.42
N ILE A 149 -7.54 -0.30 14.70
CA ILE A 149 -6.38 -1.20 14.60
C ILE A 149 -5.24 -0.54 15.37
N THR A 150 -4.54 -1.27 16.24
CA THR A 150 -3.29 -0.82 16.87
C THR A 150 -2.12 -1.62 16.32
N VAL A 151 -1.04 -0.94 15.97
CA VAL A 151 0.25 -1.52 15.54
C VAL A 151 1.30 -1.09 16.57
N VAL A 152 1.70 -2.03 17.42
CA VAL A 152 2.59 -1.76 18.58
C VAL A 152 3.94 -2.44 18.36
N ALA A 153 5.00 -1.65 18.22
CA ALA A 153 6.37 -2.14 18.20
C ALA A 153 7.02 -2.05 19.59
N ARG A 154 7.95 -2.96 19.89
CA ARG A 154 8.70 -2.96 21.16
C ARG A 154 9.62 -1.74 21.32
N SER A 155 10.07 -1.17 20.20
CA SER A 155 10.90 0.05 20.17
C SER A 155 10.81 0.72 18.81
N THR A 156 11.24 1.99 18.73
CA THR A 156 11.27 2.76 17.47
C THR A 156 12.20 2.17 16.42
N GLY A 157 13.20 1.36 16.80
CA GLY A 157 14.08 0.64 15.87
C GLY A 157 13.61 -0.78 15.49
N SER A 158 12.43 -1.22 15.94
CA SER A 158 11.92 -2.55 15.61
C SER A 158 11.40 -2.61 14.16
N THR A 159 11.72 -3.67 13.42
CA THR A 159 11.22 -3.92 12.06
C THR A 159 9.95 -4.77 12.03
N THR A 160 9.49 -5.22 13.19
CA THR A 160 8.24 -5.95 13.40
C THR A 160 7.41 -5.32 14.53
N ALA A 161 6.10 -5.50 14.45
CA ALA A 161 5.13 -4.99 15.42
C ALA A 161 3.97 -6.00 15.61
N THR A 162 3.21 -5.83 16.69
CA THR A 162 1.96 -6.55 16.93
C THR A 162 0.79 -5.73 16.41
N LEU A 163 0.05 -6.25 15.43
CA LEU A 163 -1.21 -5.68 14.97
C LEU A 163 -2.40 -6.36 15.66
N GLN A 164 -3.27 -5.57 16.28
CA GLN A 164 -4.52 -6.03 16.91
C GLN A 164 -5.68 -5.12 16.50
N ALA A 165 -6.82 -5.70 16.11
CA ALA A 165 -8.05 -4.97 15.86
C ALA A 165 -8.95 -4.92 17.10
N TRP A 166 -9.79 -3.89 17.19
CA TRP A 166 -10.61 -3.55 18.35
C TRP A 166 -11.96 -2.96 17.94
N ASN A 167 -13.05 -3.43 18.54
CA ASN A 167 -14.35 -2.75 18.51
C ASN A 167 -14.50 -1.89 19.77
N LYS A 168 -15.12 -0.71 19.65
CA LYS A 168 -15.52 0.10 20.81
C LYS A 168 -16.66 -0.59 21.56
N ALA A 169 -16.52 -0.76 22.86
CA ALA A 169 -17.52 -1.41 23.69
C ALA A 169 -18.66 -0.45 24.05
N ALA A 170 -19.87 -0.98 24.17
CA ALA A 170 -21.05 -0.20 24.53
C ALA A 170 -20.96 0.37 25.96
N GLY A 171 -20.28 -0.31 26.88
CA GLY A 171 -19.97 0.18 28.23
C GLY A 171 -18.76 1.12 28.31
N GLY A 172 -18.22 1.58 27.17
CA GLY A 172 -16.96 2.30 27.09
C GLY A 172 -15.74 1.37 27.06
N GLY A 173 -14.59 1.89 26.60
CA GLY A 173 -13.40 1.09 26.34
C GLY A 173 -13.48 0.27 25.04
N TRP A 174 -12.60 -0.73 24.90
CA TRP A 174 -12.36 -1.47 23.67
C TRP A 174 -12.29 -2.98 23.89
N ILE A 175 -12.85 -3.75 22.97
CA ILE A 175 -12.84 -5.22 22.97
C ILE A 175 -12.05 -5.69 21.75
N ARG A 176 -11.11 -6.63 21.95
CA ARG A 176 -10.30 -7.21 20.88
C ARG A 176 -11.18 -7.89 19.83
N TYR A 177 -10.93 -7.60 18.56
CA TYR A 177 -11.51 -8.29 17.42
C TYR A 177 -10.47 -9.25 16.81
N GLY A 178 -10.72 -10.55 16.96
CA GLY A 178 -9.80 -11.59 16.50
C GLY A 178 -8.47 -11.63 17.26
N ALA A 179 -7.62 -12.59 16.88
CA ALA A 179 -6.27 -12.72 17.41
C ALA A 179 -5.34 -11.62 16.85
N ALA A 180 -4.38 -11.18 17.67
CA ALA A 180 -3.26 -10.37 17.23
C ALA A 180 -2.42 -11.09 16.17
N VAL A 181 -1.75 -10.31 15.32
CA VAL A 181 -0.91 -10.83 14.23
C VAL A 181 0.42 -10.08 14.18
N THR A 182 1.50 -10.78 13.83
CA THR A 182 2.77 -10.13 13.51
C THR A 182 2.59 -9.28 12.25
N ALA A 183 3.03 -8.03 12.33
CA ALA A 183 3.16 -7.12 11.21
C ALA A 183 4.63 -6.78 10.98
N HIS A 184 5.01 -6.63 9.72
CA HIS A 184 6.30 -6.07 9.33
C HIS A 184 6.10 -4.57 9.06
N ILE A 185 7.07 -3.77 9.49
CA ILE A 185 7.07 -2.31 9.41
C ILE A 185 8.38 -1.84 8.78
N GLY A 186 8.61 -0.52 8.75
CA GLY A 186 9.77 0.08 8.10
C GLY A 186 11.11 -0.58 8.47
N SER A 187 12.02 -0.73 7.51
CA SER A 187 13.37 -1.25 7.75
C SER A 187 14.26 -0.34 8.61
N GLN A 188 13.90 0.94 8.72
CA GLN A 188 14.43 1.90 9.70
C GLN A 188 13.51 2.05 10.94
N GLY A 189 12.53 1.15 11.10
CA GLY A 189 11.61 1.08 12.23
C GLY A 189 10.43 2.05 12.10
N MET A 190 10.20 2.84 13.15
CA MET A 190 9.11 3.81 13.28
C MET A 190 9.65 5.23 13.52
N THR A 191 8.95 6.25 13.03
CA THR A 191 9.36 7.66 13.21
C THR A 191 8.20 8.63 13.37
N THR A 192 8.42 9.70 14.13
CA THR A 192 7.54 10.88 14.24
C THR A 192 7.84 11.95 13.18
N ALA A 193 8.94 11.83 12.44
CA ALA A 193 9.31 12.72 11.33
C ALA A 193 9.61 11.92 10.05
N PRO A 194 8.59 11.34 9.39
CA PRO A 194 8.77 10.63 8.13
C PRO A 194 9.21 11.57 6.99
N SER A 195 9.78 10.99 5.94
CA SER A 195 10.18 11.69 4.72
C SER A 195 10.37 10.67 3.59
N GLU A 196 10.34 11.11 2.33
CA GLU A 196 10.59 10.22 1.17
C GLU A 196 11.94 9.50 1.19
N SER A 197 12.89 10.01 1.99
CA SER A 197 14.22 9.42 2.20
C SER A 197 14.31 8.41 3.35
N LYS A 198 13.22 8.16 4.10
CA LYS A 198 13.21 7.31 5.29
C LYS A 198 12.33 6.08 5.11
N SER A 199 12.94 4.90 5.27
CA SER A 199 12.23 3.62 5.27
C SER A 199 11.59 3.32 6.64
N ALA A 200 10.83 4.26 7.20
CA ALA A 200 10.32 4.20 8.58
C ALA A 200 8.79 4.45 8.64
N THR A 201 8.08 3.62 9.40
CA THR A 201 6.62 3.70 9.54
C THR A 201 6.21 4.92 10.39
N PRO A 202 5.21 5.71 9.97
CA PRO A 202 4.79 6.90 10.69
C PRO A 202 4.10 6.55 12.02
N ILE A 203 4.54 7.17 13.11
CA ILE A 203 3.91 7.09 14.44
C ILE A 203 2.74 8.08 14.50
N GLY A 204 1.55 7.61 14.87
CA GLY A 204 0.36 8.45 14.99
C GLY A 204 -0.96 7.69 14.91
N SER A 205 -2.04 8.40 14.56
CA SER A 205 -3.39 7.86 14.42
C SER A 205 -4.01 8.36 13.12
N TYR A 206 -4.33 7.46 12.20
CA TYR A 206 -4.74 7.75 10.83
C TYR A 206 -6.07 7.08 10.50
N THR A 207 -6.89 7.69 9.64
CA THR A 207 -8.13 7.07 9.15
C THR A 207 -7.86 6.03 8.07
N LEU A 208 -8.77 5.07 7.93
CA LEU A 208 -8.75 4.03 6.89
C LEU A 208 -10.01 4.17 6.03
N THR A 209 -9.96 4.99 4.97
CA THR A 209 -11.16 5.37 4.21
C THR A 209 -11.31 4.65 2.86
N THR A 210 -10.21 4.16 2.29
CA THR A 210 -10.17 3.58 0.94
C THR A 210 -9.29 2.35 0.93
N SER A 211 -9.61 1.40 0.08
CA SER A 211 -8.86 0.17 -0.16
C SER A 211 -8.63 -0.06 -1.65
N PHE A 212 -7.63 -0.86 -1.98
CA PHE A 212 -7.30 -1.17 -3.37
C PHE A 212 -6.65 -2.55 -3.49
N GLY A 213 -6.40 -2.97 -4.72
CA GLY A 213 -5.58 -4.15 -5.02
C GLY A 213 -5.79 -4.60 -6.45
N TRP A 214 -4.90 -5.45 -6.95
CA TRP A 214 -5.02 -6.01 -8.30
C TRP A 214 -5.87 -7.29 -8.38
N ARG A 215 -6.36 -7.80 -7.24
CA ARG A 215 -7.41 -8.83 -7.21
C ARG A 215 -8.80 -8.19 -7.08
N SER A 216 -9.85 -8.95 -7.37
CA SER A 216 -11.25 -8.56 -7.14
C SER A 216 -11.50 -8.23 -5.66
N ASN A 217 -12.49 -7.37 -5.37
CA ASN A 217 -12.83 -6.98 -4.00
C ASN A 217 -13.02 -8.23 -3.10
N PRO A 218 -12.27 -8.38 -1.99
CA PRO A 218 -12.36 -9.56 -1.12
C PRO A 218 -13.61 -9.60 -0.23
N GLY A 219 -14.57 -8.68 -0.42
CA GLY A 219 -15.75 -8.49 0.42
C GLY A 219 -15.61 -7.36 1.45
N THR A 220 -14.79 -6.34 1.18
CA THR A 220 -14.74 -5.13 2.02
C THR A 220 -15.90 -4.20 1.75
N ALA A 221 -16.36 -3.52 2.80
CA ALA A 221 -17.33 -2.44 2.73
C ALA A 221 -16.68 -1.05 2.59
N LEU A 222 -15.35 -0.94 2.71
CA LEU A 222 -14.65 0.26 2.27
C LEU A 222 -14.76 0.40 0.75
N PRO A 223 -14.75 1.62 0.20
CA PRO A 223 -14.47 1.86 -1.21
C PRO A 223 -13.25 1.04 -1.67
N TYR A 224 -13.42 0.20 -2.69
CA TYR A 224 -12.38 -0.70 -3.21
C TYR A 224 -12.04 -0.34 -4.65
N ARG A 225 -10.78 0.01 -4.91
CA ARG A 225 -10.27 0.31 -6.25
C ARG A 225 -9.48 -0.86 -6.82
N LEU A 226 -10.00 -1.50 -7.85
CA LEU A 226 -9.25 -2.49 -8.64
C LEU A 226 -8.11 -1.77 -9.38
N THR A 227 -6.86 -2.15 -9.12
CA THR A 227 -5.70 -1.54 -9.79
C THR A 227 -5.40 -2.23 -11.11
N ASN A 228 -4.98 -1.44 -12.10
CA ASN A 228 -4.68 -1.86 -13.46
C ASN A 228 -3.36 -1.25 -13.94
N ALA A 229 -2.95 -1.49 -15.19
CA ALA A 229 -1.68 -1.02 -15.73
C ALA A 229 -1.49 0.51 -15.68
N ASN A 230 -2.56 1.29 -15.47
CA ASN A 230 -2.53 2.74 -15.38
C ASN A 230 -2.59 3.25 -13.92
N SER A 231 -2.62 2.37 -12.92
CA SER A 231 -2.77 2.74 -11.51
C SER A 231 -1.46 3.16 -10.86
N TRP A 232 -1.37 4.42 -10.43
CA TRP A 232 -0.21 4.98 -9.74
C TRP A 232 -0.59 5.59 -8.38
N TRP A 233 0.34 5.57 -7.44
CA TRP A 233 0.35 6.48 -6.30
C TRP A 233 1.51 7.46 -6.47
N VAL A 234 1.24 8.77 -6.47
CA VAL A 234 2.27 9.77 -6.75
C VAL A 234 3.09 10.02 -5.49
N SER A 235 4.39 9.76 -5.56
CA SER A 235 5.35 10.01 -4.48
C SER A 235 6.40 11.08 -4.86
N ASP A 236 6.26 11.68 -6.06
CA ASP A 236 7.01 12.85 -6.52
C ASP A 236 6.63 14.13 -5.73
N PRO A 237 7.52 14.68 -4.87
CA PRO A 237 7.21 15.86 -4.05
C PRO A 237 7.07 17.16 -4.85
N SER A 238 7.54 17.19 -6.11
CA SER A 238 7.42 18.37 -6.97
C SER A 238 6.08 18.45 -7.70
N SER A 239 5.29 17.37 -7.70
CA SER A 239 3.99 17.32 -8.34
C SER A 239 2.88 17.87 -7.45
N SER A 240 1.98 18.67 -8.03
CA SER A 240 0.69 19.06 -7.40
C SER A 240 -0.23 17.87 -7.09
N LYS A 241 0.10 16.67 -7.59
CA LYS A 241 -0.60 15.40 -7.35
C LYS A 241 0.03 14.57 -6.22
N TYR A 242 1.05 15.08 -5.55
CA TYR A 242 1.80 14.36 -4.51
C TYR A 242 0.91 13.71 -3.45
N ASN A 243 1.27 12.48 -3.06
CA ASN A 243 0.55 11.59 -2.15
C ASN A 243 -0.92 11.32 -2.52
N THR A 244 -1.23 11.22 -3.82
CA THR A 244 -2.56 10.84 -4.31
C THR A 244 -2.53 9.68 -5.31
N TYR A 245 -3.63 8.94 -5.39
CA TYR A 245 -3.87 7.99 -6.48
C TYR A 245 -4.08 8.74 -7.80
N GLN A 246 -3.41 8.28 -8.87
CA GLN A 246 -3.60 8.78 -10.23
C GLN A 246 -3.81 7.65 -11.22
N SER A 247 -4.52 7.95 -12.31
CA SER A 247 -4.65 7.06 -13.47
C SER A 247 -3.85 7.64 -14.63
N CYS A 248 -2.78 6.97 -15.05
CA CYS A 248 -1.98 7.37 -16.21
C CYS A 248 -1.36 6.17 -16.91
N ALA A 249 -1.39 6.15 -18.24
CA ALA A 249 -0.76 5.10 -19.03
C ALA A 249 0.78 5.12 -18.85
N PRO A 250 1.44 3.96 -18.71
CA PRO A 250 2.90 3.89 -18.58
C PRO A 250 3.60 4.63 -19.73
N GLY A 251 4.56 5.50 -19.38
CA GLY A 251 5.34 6.28 -20.35
C GLY A 251 4.62 7.50 -20.95
N ALA A 252 3.35 7.74 -20.63
CA ALA A 252 2.66 8.97 -21.00
C ALA A 252 3.10 10.18 -20.14
N SER A 253 2.81 11.40 -20.60
CA SER A 253 3.02 12.61 -19.79
C SER A 253 1.90 12.76 -18.76
N CYS A 254 2.19 12.47 -17.49
CA CYS A 254 1.18 12.36 -16.43
C CYS A 254 1.02 13.60 -15.53
N GLY A 255 1.91 14.60 -15.65
CA GLY A 255 2.02 15.71 -14.67
C GLY A 255 2.64 15.30 -13.33
N PHE A 256 3.38 14.18 -13.30
CA PHE A 256 4.20 13.72 -12.18
C PHE A 256 5.32 12.81 -12.71
N ASN A 257 6.43 12.72 -11.98
CA ASN A 257 7.52 11.81 -12.30
C ASN A 257 7.14 10.36 -11.93
N GLN A 258 6.91 9.52 -12.94
CA GLN A 258 6.59 8.10 -12.78
C GLN A 258 7.71 7.30 -12.10
N HIS A 259 8.98 7.69 -12.23
CA HIS A 259 10.10 7.01 -11.55
C HIS A 259 10.14 7.31 -10.04
N LEU A 260 9.58 8.43 -9.61
CA LEU A 260 9.39 8.80 -8.21
C LEU A 260 8.04 8.34 -7.66
N SER A 261 7.24 7.59 -8.41
CA SER A 261 5.85 7.24 -8.07
C SER A 261 5.66 5.73 -8.08
N GLU A 262 4.74 5.23 -7.25
CA GLU A 262 4.55 3.79 -7.11
C GLU A 262 3.52 3.25 -8.11
N HIS A 263 3.93 2.26 -8.91
CA HIS A 263 3.03 1.56 -9.83
C HIS A 263 2.26 0.46 -9.09
N LEU A 264 0.94 0.61 -8.95
CA LEU A 264 0.15 -0.22 -8.03
C LEU A 264 -0.30 -1.58 -8.61
N ARG A 265 0.05 -1.88 -9.86
CA ARG A 265 -0.31 -3.13 -10.54
C ARG A 265 0.95 -3.95 -10.84
N GLY A 266 0.91 -5.22 -10.49
CA GLY A 266 2.04 -6.15 -10.68
C GLY A 266 2.96 -6.25 -9.46
N VAL A 267 2.94 -5.24 -8.57
CA VAL A 267 3.58 -5.32 -7.25
C VAL A 267 2.99 -6.47 -6.43
N SER A 268 3.85 -7.41 -6.03
CA SER A 268 3.49 -8.67 -5.38
C SER A 268 2.79 -8.50 -4.03
N VAL A 269 3.04 -7.39 -3.33
CA VAL A 269 2.47 -7.07 -2.02
C VAL A 269 1.10 -6.38 -2.07
N TYR A 270 0.59 -6.04 -3.27
CA TYR A 270 -0.72 -5.40 -3.46
C TYR A 270 -1.84 -6.23 -4.13
N PRO A 271 -1.99 -7.56 -3.91
CA PRO A 271 -3.24 -8.23 -4.27
C PRO A 271 -4.42 -7.61 -3.51
N TYR A 272 -4.16 -7.16 -2.27
CA TYR A 272 -5.05 -6.37 -1.43
C TYR A 272 -4.25 -5.37 -0.60
N ALA A 273 -4.78 -4.17 -0.42
CA ALA A 273 -4.21 -3.11 0.42
C ALA A 273 -5.31 -2.17 0.96
N VAL A 274 -5.04 -1.49 2.06
CA VAL A 274 -5.85 -0.40 2.61
C VAL A 274 -4.98 0.85 2.72
N VAL A 275 -5.50 2.00 2.29
CA VAL A 275 -4.80 3.27 2.42
C VAL A 275 -4.75 3.66 3.89
N ILE A 276 -3.55 3.89 4.42
CA ILE A 276 -3.35 4.57 5.69
C ILE A 276 -3.30 6.06 5.35
N ASN A 277 -4.25 6.84 5.86
CA ASN A 277 -4.35 8.28 5.55
C ASN A 277 -3.28 9.09 6.31
N TYR A 278 -2.01 8.78 6.06
CA TYR A 278 -0.83 9.54 6.45
C TYR A 278 -0.54 10.59 5.38
N ASN A 279 -0.36 11.85 5.80
CA ASN A 279 -0.02 12.97 4.91
C ASN A 279 -1.02 13.20 3.76
N THR A 280 -2.31 12.88 3.95
CA THR A 280 -3.36 13.01 2.92
C THR A 280 -4.31 14.19 3.15
N GLY A 281 -4.02 15.10 4.09
CA GLY A 281 -4.93 16.20 4.44
C GLY A 281 -4.62 16.86 5.79
N PRO A 282 -4.02 18.08 5.81
CA PRO A 282 -3.33 18.71 4.68
C PRO A 282 -2.18 17.83 4.16
N ILE A 283 -1.81 18.01 2.89
CA ILE A 283 -0.68 17.31 2.27
C ILE A 283 0.56 18.21 2.37
N VAL A 284 1.64 17.68 2.93
CA VAL A 284 2.95 18.34 3.05
C VAL A 284 3.95 17.62 2.12
N PRO A 285 4.37 18.24 1.01
CA PRO A 285 5.35 17.67 0.09
C PRO A 285 6.63 17.20 0.78
N GLY A 286 7.08 15.99 0.43
CA GLY A 286 8.33 15.40 0.92
C GLY A 286 8.27 14.77 2.31
N ALA A 287 7.18 14.94 3.07
CA ALA A 287 6.99 14.37 4.41
C ALA A 287 6.72 12.85 4.39
N GLY A 288 6.79 12.18 3.25
CA GLY A 288 6.49 10.76 3.09
C GLY A 288 5.08 10.52 2.54
N SER A 289 4.95 9.47 1.74
CA SER A 289 3.76 9.15 0.96
C SER A 289 3.58 7.64 0.84
N ALA A 290 2.52 7.20 0.15
CA ALA A 290 2.26 5.79 -0.19
C ALA A 290 2.26 4.82 1.02
N ILE A 291 1.82 5.30 2.20
CA ILE A 291 1.77 4.46 3.40
C ILE A 291 0.49 3.61 3.38
N PHE A 292 0.65 2.30 3.31
CA PHE A 292 -0.45 1.34 3.18
C PHE A 292 -0.41 0.24 4.24
N LEU A 293 -1.56 -0.37 4.49
CA LEU A 293 -1.69 -1.67 5.16
C LEU A 293 -1.87 -2.74 4.07
N HIS A 294 -0.86 -3.58 3.83
CA HIS A 294 -0.81 -4.49 2.67
C HIS A 294 -0.38 -5.92 3.02
N VAL A 295 -0.28 -6.78 2.00
CA VAL A 295 0.14 -8.19 2.18
C VAL A 295 1.66 -8.26 2.37
N THR A 296 2.12 -9.01 3.37
CA THR A 296 3.55 -9.23 3.61
C THR A 296 4.17 -10.28 2.69
N ASP A 297 5.42 -10.06 2.32
CA ASP A 297 6.36 -11.02 1.74
C ASP A 297 7.33 -11.60 2.79
N GLY A 298 7.12 -11.28 4.07
CA GLY A 298 7.99 -11.65 5.20
C GLY A 298 9.11 -10.65 5.52
N LYS A 299 9.21 -9.53 4.79
CA LYS A 299 10.31 -8.55 4.94
C LYS A 299 9.84 -7.24 5.56
N ALA A 300 10.80 -6.49 6.09
CA ALA A 300 10.59 -5.11 6.52
C ALA A 300 10.25 -4.21 5.31
N THR A 301 9.37 -3.23 5.53
CA THR A 301 8.81 -2.39 4.47
C THR A 301 9.63 -1.10 4.26
N ALA A 302 9.20 -0.25 3.33
CA ALA A 302 9.67 1.14 3.21
C ALA A 302 8.93 2.12 4.15
N GLY A 303 8.00 1.66 5.00
CA GLY A 303 7.17 2.51 5.87
C GLY A 303 5.73 2.03 6.01
N CYS A 304 5.24 1.23 5.06
CA CYS A 304 3.97 0.52 5.16
C CYS A 304 3.89 -0.46 6.35
N VAL A 305 2.67 -0.91 6.66
CA VAL A 305 2.41 -2.01 7.59
C VAL A 305 2.01 -3.25 6.77
N ALA A 306 2.74 -4.35 6.91
CA ALA A 306 2.51 -5.56 6.10
C ALA A 306 2.14 -6.77 6.97
N ILE A 307 1.07 -7.48 6.62
CA ILE A 307 0.55 -8.65 7.37
C ILE A 307 0.17 -9.82 6.44
N PRO A 308 0.00 -11.06 6.96
CA PRO A 308 -0.41 -12.20 6.15
C PRO A 308 -1.74 -11.98 5.40
N GLN A 309 -1.81 -12.37 4.12
CA GLN A 309 -2.95 -12.09 3.24
C GLN A 309 -4.31 -12.50 3.83
N ALA A 310 -4.40 -13.69 4.42
CA ALA A 310 -5.64 -14.18 5.03
C ALA A 310 -6.12 -13.29 6.20
N LYS A 311 -5.19 -12.69 6.95
CA LYS A 311 -5.49 -11.78 8.05
C LYS A 311 -5.91 -10.40 7.52
N LEU A 312 -5.25 -9.90 6.47
CA LEU A 312 -5.65 -8.67 5.79
C LEU A 312 -7.07 -8.78 5.21
N VAL A 313 -7.40 -9.87 4.52
CA VAL A 313 -8.75 -10.11 3.99
C VAL A 313 -9.80 -10.13 5.09
N THR A 314 -9.53 -10.78 6.23
CA THR A 314 -10.43 -10.75 7.40
C THR A 314 -10.62 -9.33 7.95
N LEU A 315 -9.55 -8.55 8.09
CA LEU A 315 -9.64 -7.16 8.52
C LEU A 315 -10.41 -6.29 7.52
N MET A 316 -10.17 -6.45 6.22
CA MET A 316 -10.86 -5.71 5.16
C MET A 316 -12.37 -5.97 5.16
N LYS A 317 -12.82 -7.20 5.40
CA LYS A 317 -14.24 -7.54 5.61
C LYS A 317 -14.84 -6.87 6.87
N TRP A 318 -14.03 -6.66 7.89
CA TRP A 318 -14.41 -5.98 9.14
C TRP A 318 -14.31 -4.45 9.08
N LEU A 319 -13.57 -3.88 8.13
CA LEU A 319 -13.51 -2.43 7.92
C LEU A 319 -14.77 -1.95 7.19
N THR A 320 -15.51 -1.04 7.81
CA THR A 320 -16.73 -0.40 7.27
C THR A 320 -16.64 1.12 7.42
N PRO A 321 -17.05 1.94 6.44
CA PRO A 321 -16.96 3.40 6.53
C PRO A 321 -17.70 3.99 7.74
N ALA A 322 -18.89 3.45 8.04
CA ALA A 322 -19.73 3.85 9.18
C ALA A 322 -19.09 3.61 10.57
N ALA A 323 -18.01 2.82 10.65
CA ALA A 323 -17.26 2.65 11.89
C ALA A 323 -16.13 3.68 12.09
N HIS A 324 -15.98 4.62 11.15
CA HIS A 324 -14.90 5.61 11.07
C HIS A 324 -13.52 5.02 11.41
N PRO A 325 -13.11 3.93 10.74
CA PRO A 325 -12.03 3.11 11.24
C PRO A 325 -10.68 3.82 11.19
N ARG A 326 -9.85 3.57 12.21
CA ARG A 326 -8.51 4.14 12.34
C ARG A 326 -7.45 3.08 12.55
N ILE A 327 -6.23 3.37 12.11
CA ILE A 327 -5.01 2.66 12.52
C ILE A 327 -4.20 3.59 13.43
N ILE A 328 -3.73 3.04 14.55
CA ILE A 328 -2.90 3.73 15.54
C ILE A 328 -1.57 3.00 15.62
N ILE A 329 -0.49 3.72 15.38
CA ILE A 329 0.85 3.17 15.20
C ILE A 329 1.79 3.81 16.22
N GLY A 330 2.57 3.01 16.94
CA GLY A 330 3.53 3.50 17.92
C GLY A 330 4.22 2.38 18.67
N THR A 331 4.89 2.75 19.77
CA THR A 331 5.67 1.83 20.60
C THR A 331 5.07 1.65 21.98
N GLY A 332 5.22 0.45 22.56
CA GLY A 332 4.74 0.11 23.91
C GLY A 332 5.04 -1.34 24.28
#